data_AF-A0A1B6K2U2-F1
#
_entry.id   AF-A0A1B6K2U2-F1
#
_cell.length_a   1.000
_cell.length_b   1.000
_cell.length_c   1.000
_cell.angle_alpha   90.00
_cell.angle_beta   90.00
_cell.angle_gamma   90.00
#
_symmetry.space_group_name_H-M   'P 1'
#
loop_
_entity.id
_entity.type
_entity.pdbx_description
1 polymer ?
#
loop_
_entity_poly.entity_id
_entity_poly.type
_entity_poly.pdbx_seq_one_letter_code
_entity_poly.pdbx_strand_id
1 'polypeptide(L)'
;QETPVANYTDISLVGVTPLFVNALKFEYLVGMNPLTDFMAITNMGMQTCEDILNSEAVQNLQKPSRKFDLLLVEMFNTDCFLGLVDIFDAPFIGISSSSLFPTHYSRLGSFDNPAFFPNLFFPFGPRMSLTERA
;
A
#
# COMPACT_ATOMS: atom_id res chain seq x y z
N GLN A 1 -0.76 -16.21 12.68
CA GLN A 1 -1.99 -17.04 12.75
C GLN A 1 -2.07 -17.78 14.08
N GLU A 2 -3.22 -17.72 14.78
CA GLU A 2 -3.43 -18.44 16.05
C GLU A 2 -3.89 -19.90 15.84
N THR A 3 -4.63 -20.18 14.76
CA THR A 3 -5.13 -21.53 14.42
C THR A 3 -4.66 -21.95 13.03
N PRO A 4 -3.76 -22.95 12.91
CA PRO A 4 -3.23 -23.37 11.61
C PRO A 4 -4.33 -23.96 10.72
N VAL A 5 -4.31 -23.59 9.44
CA VAL A 5 -5.25 -24.07 8.42
C VAL A 5 -4.50 -24.97 7.45
N ALA A 6 -5.07 -26.12 7.11
CA ALA A 6 -4.44 -27.05 6.17
C ALA A 6 -4.24 -26.40 4.78
N ASN A 7 -3.09 -26.64 4.16
CA ASN A 7 -2.68 -26.07 2.87
C ASN A 7 -2.57 -24.54 2.84
N TYR A 8 -2.49 -23.90 4.00
CA TYR A 8 -2.28 -22.46 4.11
C TYR A 8 -1.06 -22.20 4.99
N THR A 9 -0.08 -21.50 4.43
CA THR A 9 1.12 -21.07 5.17
C THR A 9 1.01 -19.58 5.45
N ASP A 10 0.82 -19.24 6.72
CA ASP A 10 0.93 -17.85 7.19
C ASP A 10 2.35 -17.58 7.72
N ILE A 11 2.93 -16.48 7.26
CA ILE A 11 4.24 -16.01 7.72
C ILE A 11 4.00 -14.71 8.47
N SER A 12 4.10 -14.79 9.80
CA SER A 12 3.93 -13.64 10.67
C SER A 12 5.05 -12.62 10.47
N LEU A 13 4.67 -11.38 10.19
CA LEU A 13 5.57 -10.21 10.19
C LEU A 13 5.48 -9.40 11.49
N VAL A 14 4.80 -9.93 12.52
CA VAL A 14 4.69 -9.28 13.82
C VAL A 14 6.07 -9.07 14.43
N GLY A 15 6.37 -7.83 14.80
CA GLY A 15 7.68 -7.44 15.36
C GLY A 15 8.70 -6.98 14.33
N VAL A 16 8.41 -7.10 13.02
CA VAL A 16 9.26 -6.54 11.95
C VAL A 16 9.02 -5.04 11.79
N THR A 17 7.74 -4.64 11.73
CA THR A 17 7.32 -3.25 11.58
C THR A 17 6.19 -2.96 12.58
N PRO A 18 5.97 -1.70 13.00
CA PRO A 18 4.86 -1.37 13.88
C PRO A 18 3.50 -1.71 13.24
N LEU A 19 2.60 -2.32 14.01
CA LEU A 19 1.27 -2.68 13.54
C LEU A 19 0.31 -1.49 13.71
N PHE A 20 -0.28 -1.04 12.61
CA PHE A 20 -1.22 0.08 12.58
C PHE A 20 -2.68 -0.34 12.42
N VAL A 21 -3.06 -1.49 12.98
CA VAL A 21 -4.44 -1.98 12.95
C VAL A 21 -5.27 -1.19 13.96
N ASN A 22 -6.32 -0.50 13.50
CA ASN A 22 -7.19 0.35 14.32
C ASN A 22 -6.46 1.45 15.10
N ALA A 23 -5.27 1.86 14.64
CA ALA A 23 -4.45 2.86 15.32
C ALA A 23 -4.94 4.30 15.11
N LEU A 24 -5.67 4.55 14.02
CA LEU A 24 -6.17 5.87 13.65
C LEU A 24 -7.63 6.04 14.04
N LYS A 25 -7.90 6.93 15.00
CA LYS A 25 -9.25 7.42 15.31
C LYS A 25 -9.63 8.54 14.34
N PHE A 26 -10.91 8.63 13.99
CA PHE A 26 -11.45 9.69 13.13
C PHE A 26 -11.14 11.10 13.61
N GLU A 27 -11.02 11.29 14.92
CA GLU A 27 -10.67 12.59 15.54
C GLU A 27 -9.30 13.11 15.07
N TYR A 28 -8.35 12.22 14.79
CA TYR A 28 -7.01 12.59 14.30
C TYR A 28 -7.00 12.97 12.81
N LEU A 29 -8.10 12.73 12.09
CA LEU A 29 -8.25 13.13 10.69
C LEU A 29 -8.76 14.57 10.54
N VAL A 30 -9.15 15.22 11.65
CA VAL A 30 -9.61 16.61 11.65
C VAL A 30 -8.41 17.56 11.65
N GLY A 31 -8.34 18.46 10.66
CA GLY A 31 -7.21 19.41 10.53
C GLY A 31 -6.01 18.85 9.78
N MET A 32 -6.19 17.74 9.07
CA MET A 32 -5.22 17.15 8.14
C MET A 32 -4.70 18.19 7.14
N ASN A 33 -3.38 18.20 6.96
CA ASN A 33 -2.70 19.02 5.97
C ASN A 33 -2.23 18.11 4.83
N PRO A 34 -2.78 18.28 3.61
CA PRO A 34 -2.55 17.36 2.50
C PRO A 34 -1.07 17.05 2.24
N LEU A 35 -0.20 18.07 2.38
CA LEU A 35 1.22 17.93 2.11
C LEU A 35 1.95 17.16 3.21
N THR A 36 1.70 17.49 4.48
CA THR A 36 2.35 16.79 5.60
C THR A 36 1.86 15.35 5.71
N ASP A 37 0.58 15.10 5.43
CA ASP A 37 -0.02 13.77 5.51
C ASP A 37 0.48 12.87 4.39
N PHE A 38 0.59 13.41 3.16
CA PHE A 38 1.24 12.74 2.06
C PHE A 38 2.68 12.34 2.40
N MET A 39 3.47 13.28 2.94
CA MET A 39 4.87 13.01 3.32
C MET A 39 4.95 11.97 4.45
N ALA A 40 4.08 12.05 5.46
CA ALA A 40 4.06 11.12 6.57
C ALA A 40 3.71 9.70 6.11
N ILE A 41 2.64 9.53 5.34
CA ILE A 41 2.21 8.21 4.82
C ILE A 41 3.26 7.63 3.87
N THR A 42 3.88 8.46 3.02
CA THR A 42 4.94 7.99 2.11
C THR A 42 6.17 7.52 2.88
N ASN A 43 6.65 8.32 3.85
CA ASN A 43 7.81 7.95 4.67
C ASN A 43 7.55 6.68 5.49
N MET A 44 6.36 6.57 6.09
CA MET A 44 5.95 5.37 6.81
C MET A 44 5.94 4.14 5.89
N GLY A 45 5.40 4.26 4.68
CA GLY A 45 5.41 3.19 3.68
C GLY A 45 6.83 2.75 3.30
N MET A 46 7.73 3.71 3.07
CA MET A 46 9.12 3.42 2.72
C MET A 46 9.86 2.69 3.85
N GLN A 47 9.66 3.12 5.10
CA GLN A 47 10.25 2.46 6.28
C GLN A 47 9.71 1.04 6.45
N THR A 48 8.39 0.87 6.46
CA THR A 48 7.75 -0.46 6.56
C THR A 48 8.21 -1.38 5.44
N CYS A 49 8.34 -0.85 4.22
CA CYS A 49 8.85 -1.60 3.10
C CYS A 49 10.28 -2.12 3.35
N GLU A 50 11.19 -1.23 3.74
CA GLU A 50 12.59 -1.57 4.00
C GLU A 50 12.71 -2.63 5.10
N ASP A 51 11.98 -2.46 6.20
CA ASP A 51 11.94 -3.42 7.31
C ASP A 51 11.46 -4.81 6.85
N ILE A 52 10.36 -4.86 6.08
CA ILE A 52 9.77 -6.12 5.62
C ILE A 52 10.68 -6.82 4.60
N LEU A 53 11.20 -6.10 3.60
CA LEU A 53 12.08 -6.69 2.59
C LEU A 53 13.41 -7.20 3.17
N ASN A 54 13.92 -6.54 4.22
CA ASN A 54 15.13 -6.98 4.92
C ASN A 54 14.86 -8.05 5.99
N SER A 55 13.60 -8.38 6.27
CA SER A 55 13.25 -9.39 7.26
C SER A 55 13.69 -10.80 6.81
N GLU A 56 14.12 -11.61 7.77
CA GLU A 56 14.51 -13.00 7.50
C GLU A 56 13.34 -13.80 6.89
N ALA A 57 12.10 -13.46 7.26
CA ALA A 57 10.88 -14.06 6.73
C ALA A 57 10.80 -13.92 5.20
N VAL A 58 11.02 -12.71 4.67
CA VAL A 58 10.97 -12.43 3.23
C VAL A 58 12.22 -12.96 2.52
N GLN A 59 13.40 -12.81 3.12
CA GLN A 59 14.64 -13.35 2.57
C GLN A 59 14.59 -14.89 2.41
N ASN A 60 13.96 -15.59 3.36
CA ASN A 60 13.74 -17.02 3.29
C ASN A 60 12.77 -17.44 2.17
N LEU A 61 11.86 -16.55 1.74
CA LEU A 61 10.96 -16.82 0.61
C LEU A 61 11.69 -16.79 -0.73
N GLN A 62 12.71 -15.95 -0.88
CA GLN A 62 13.48 -15.78 -2.12
C GLN A 62 14.43 -16.95 -2.43
N LYS A 63 14.47 -18.00 -1.59
CA LYS A 63 15.32 -19.16 -1.81
C LYS A 63 14.87 -19.94 -3.06
N PRO A 64 15.81 -20.49 -3.87
CA PRO A 64 15.52 -21.04 -5.21
C PRO A 64 14.50 -22.19 -5.26
N SER A 65 14.18 -22.80 -4.12
CA SER A 65 13.26 -23.93 -4.05
C SER A 65 11.77 -23.54 -4.03
N ARG A 66 11.45 -22.25 -3.84
CA ARG A 66 10.06 -21.78 -3.80
C ARG A 66 9.69 -21.14 -5.13
N LYS A 67 8.62 -21.66 -5.74
CA LYS A 67 7.98 -21.08 -6.93
C LYS A 67 6.55 -20.70 -6.59
N PHE A 68 6.07 -19.64 -7.20
CA PHE A 68 4.72 -19.13 -7.03
C PHE A 68 4.08 -19.02 -8.42
N ASP A 69 2.80 -19.37 -8.53
CA ASP A 69 2.05 -19.24 -9.79
C ASP A 69 1.41 -17.85 -9.93
N LEU A 70 1.23 -17.14 -8.81
CA LEU A 70 0.59 -15.84 -8.72
C LEU A 70 1.00 -15.12 -7.44
N LEU A 71 1.31 -13.83 -7.55
CA LEU A 71 1.51 -12.95 -6.40
C LEU A 71 0.29 -12.04 -6.21
N LEU A 72 -0.15 -11.90 -4.96
CA LEU A 72 -1.10 -10.85 -4.57
C LEU A 72 -0.32 -9.79 -3.81
N VAL A 73 -0.29 -8.57 -4.33
CA VAL A 73 0.54 -7.49 -3.77
C VAL A 73 -0.35 -6.33 -3.38
N GLU A 74 -0.18 -5.83 -2.16
CA GLU A 74 -0.89 -4.62 -1.73
C GLU A 74 -0.34 -3.38 -2.44
N MET A 75 -1.25 -2.57 -2.99
CA MET A 75 -0.96 -1.29 -3.61
C MET A 75 -1.59 -0.16 -2.78
N PHE A 76 -0.79 0.48 -1.95
CA PHE A 76 -1.26 1.57 -1.08
C PHE A 76 -0.41 2.83 -1.22
N ASN A 77 0.73 2.92 -0.55
CA ASN A 77 1.59 4.11 -0.52
C ASN A 77 2.97 3.89 -1.15
N THR A 78 3.35 2.65 -1.41
CA THR A 78 4.61 2.29 -2.10
C THR A 78 4.38 1.10 -3.03
N ASP A 79 5.32 0.90 -3.95
CA ASP A 79 5.31 -0.21 -4.90
C ASP A 79 6.39 -1.25 -4.65
N CYS A 80 7.05 -1.18 -3.50
CA CYS A 80 8.33 -1.87 -3.33
C CYS A 80 8.21 -3.40 -3.36
N PHE A 81 7.04 -3.94 -2.99
CA PHE A 81 6.77 -5.37 -3.08
C PHE A 81 6.58 -5.85 -4.52
N LEU A 82 6.38 -4.95 -5.50
CA LEU A 82 6.45 -5.32 -6.91
C LEU A 82 7.85 -5.80 -7.31
N GLY A 83 8.92 -5.41 -6.60
CA GLY A 83 10.25 -5.97 -6.85
C GLY A 83 10.33 -7.49 -6.60
N LEU A 84 9.44 -8.03 -5.76
CA LEU A 84 9.35 -9.48 -5.55
C LEU A 84 8.76 -10.21 -6.75
N VAL A 85 7.96 -9.53 -7.58
CA VAL A 85 7.38 -10.10 -8.81
C VAL A 85 8.50 -10.51 -9.76
N ASP A 86 9.50 -9.65 -9.95
CA ASP A 86 10.66 -9.93 -10.80
C ASP A 86 11.55 -11.05 -10.22
N ILE A 87 11.66 -11.12 -8.89
CA ILE A 87 12.45 -12.16 -8.21
C ILE A 87 11.80 -13.55 -8.36
N PHE A 88 10.47 -13.61 -8.24
CA PHE A 88 9.73 -14.86 -8.29
C PHE A 88 9.31 -15.27 -9.71
N ASP A 89 9.50 -14.39 -10.70
CA ASP A 89 9.19 -14.62 -12.12
C ASP A 89 7.76 -15.14 -12.33
N ALA A 90 6.79 -14.47 -11.70
CA ALA A 90 5.40 -14.88 -11.72
C ALA A 90 4.45 -13.68 -11.89
N PRO A 91 3.27 -13.86 -12.50
CA PRO A 91 2.30 -12.77 -12.66
C PRO A 91 1.79 -12.29 -11.29
N PHE A 92 1.30 -11.05 -11.25
CA PHE A 92 0.77 -10.46 -10.02
C PHE A 92 -0.61 -9.83 -10.20
N ILE A 93 -1.35 -9.74 -9.10
CA ILE A 93 -2.56 -8.93 -8.97
C ILE A 93 -2.32 -7.92 -7.85
N GLY A 94 -2.45 -6.64 -8.19
CA GLY A 94 -2.44 -5.55 -7.23
C GLY A 94 -3.80 -5.44 -6.51
N ILE A 95 -3.78 -5.33 -5.19
CA ILE A 95 -4.97 -5.19 -4.35
C ILE A 95 -4.84 -3.92 -3.51
N SER A 96 -5.89 -3.13 -3.42
CA SER A 96 -5.95 -1.99 -2.50
C SER A 96 -7.17 -2.12 -1.60
N SER A 97 -6.98 -1.89 -0.31
CA SER A 97 -8.04 -1.87 0.70
C SER A 97 -8.70 -0.49 0.84
N SER A 98 -8.17 0.52 0.13
CA SER A 98 -8.61 1.92 0.17
C SER A 98 -8.85 2.48 -1.24
N SER A 99 -9.24 3.75 -1.31
CA SER A 99 -9.07 4.55 -2.53
C SER A 99 -7.62 4.49 -2.99
N LEU A 100 -7.41 4.44 -4.30
CA LEU A 100 -6.08 4.38 -4.87
C LEU A 100 -5.32 5.67 -4.61
N PHE A 101 -4.02 5.52 -4.41
CA PHE A 101 -3.10 6.64 -4.43
C PHE A 101 -3.11 7.32 -5.80
N PRO A 102 -2.95 8.66 -5.89
CA PRO A 102 -3.00 9.39 -7.16
C PRO A 102 -2.10 8.77 -8.23
N THR A 103 -0.88 8.40 -7.87
CA THR A 103 0.10 7.81 -8.80
C THR A 103 -0.31 6.45 -9.36
N HIS A 104 -1.25 5.72 -8.72
CA HIS A 104 -1.66 4.38 -9.13
C HIS A 104 -2.72 4.39 -10.23
N TYR A 105 -3.54 5.44 -10.35
CA TYR A 105 -4.63 5.50 -11.33
C TYR A 105 -4.14 5.39 -12.78
N SER A 106 -3.02 6.07 -13.09
CA SER A 106 -2.41 6.05 -14.42
C SER A 106 -2.08 4.64 -14.92
N ARG A 107 -1.72 3.72 -14.02
CA ARG A 107 -1.37 2.33 -14.32
C ARG A 107 -2.57 1.47 -14.69
N LEU A 108 -3.76 1.88 -14.24
CA LEU A 108 -5.02 1.23 -14.57
C LEU A 108 -5.67 1.87 -15.82
N GLY A 109 -5.00 2.84 -16.46
CA GLY A 109 -5.58 3.62 -17.54
C GLY A 109 -6.73 4.53 -17.06
N SER A 110 -6.83 4.76 -15.74
CA SER A 110 -7.85 5.63 -15.16
C SER A 110 -7.38 7.07 -15.21
N PHE A 111 -8.30 7.97 -15.54
CA PHE A 111 -8.06 9.41 -15.49
C PHE A 111 -8.05 9.91 -14.05
N ASP A 112 -7.02 10.66 -13.66
CA ASP A 112 -6.75 11.11 -12.29
C ASP A 112 -6.61 12.63 -12.16
N ASN A 113 -7.17 13.38 -13.12
CA ASN A 113 -7.04 14.83 -13.12
C ASN A 113 -7.74 15.43 -11.89
N PRO A 114 -6.99 16.16 -11.04
CA PRO A 114 -7.52 16.73 -9.79
C PRO A 114 -8.62 17.76 -10.01
N ALA A 115 -8.74 18.36 -11.20
CA ALA A 115 -9.83 19.28 -11.54
C ALA A 115 -11.20 18.59 -11.61
N PHE A 116 -11.23 17.27 -11.85
CA PHE A 116 -12.45 16.48 -12.00
C PHE A 116 -12.66 15.50 -10.85
N PHE A 117 -11.58 14.91 -10.34
CA PHE A 117 -11.61 13.90 -9.28
C PHE A 117 -10.82 14.40 -8.06
N PRO A 118 -11.46 14.56 -6.88
CA PRO A 118 -10.73 14.95 -5.68
C PRO A 118 -9.77 13.83 -5.27
N ASN A 119 -8.57 14.23 -4.89
CA ASN A 119 -7.53 13.35 -4.40
C ASN A 119 -7.77 13.00 -2.92
N LEU A 120 -7.42 11.77 -2.51
CA LEU A 120 -7.57 11.27 -1.13
C LEU A 120 -6.94 12.16 -0.05
N PHE A 121 -5.99 13.03 -0.41
CA PHE A 121 -5.32 13.94 0.52
C PHE A 121 -6.05 15.27 0.73
N PHE A 122 -7.01 15.62 -0.13
CA PHE A 122 -7.72 16.88 -0.04
C PHE A 122 -9.13 16.70 0.52
N PRO A 123 -9.64 17.66 1.30
CA PRO A 123 -10.98 17.58 1.92
C PRO A 123 -12.10 17.91 0.93
N PHE A 124 -11.87 17.70 -0.37
CA PHE A 124 -12.80 18.10 -1.43
C PHE A 124 -13.77 16.97 -1.77
N GLY A 125 -15.04 17.33 -1.93
CA GLY A 125 -16.07 16.41 -2.38
C GLY A 125 -16.17 16.33 -3.91
N PRO A 126 -17.09 15.53 -4.45
CA PRO A 126 -17.34 15.42 -5.89
C PRO A 126 -17.81 16.73 -6.55
N ARG A 127 -18.22 17.72 -5.75
CA ARG A 127 -18.59 19.06 -6.23
C ARG A 127 -17.58 20.08 -5.73
N MET A 128 -16.64 20.46 -6.59
CA MET A 128 -15.61 21.47 -6.34
C MET A 128 -15.96 22.82 -6.99
N SER A 129 -15.62 23.91 -6.34
CA SER A 129 -15.59 25.26 -6.92
C SER A 129 -14.42 25.41 -7.90
N LEU A 130 -14.37 26.50 -8.67
CA LEU A 130 -13.29 26.72 -9.64
C LEU A 130 -11.90 26.76 -8.97
N THR A 131 -11.81 27.33 -7.77
CA THR A 131 -10.56 27.43 -7.02
C THR A 131 -10.12 26.10 -6.40
N GLU A 132 -11.04 25.19 -6.11
CA GLU A 132 -10.72 23.85 -5.59
C GLU A 132 -10.28 22.87 -6.68
N ARG A 133 -10.45 23.26 -7.96
CA ARG A 133 -10.04 22.47 -9.14
C ARG A 133 -8.70 22.92 -9.75
N ALA A 134 -8.15 24.01 -9.26
CA ALA A 134 -6.88 24.59 -9.72
C ALA A 134 -5.70 23.89 -9.06
#